data_AF-M4AC02-F1
#
_entry.id   AF-M4AC02-F1
#
_cell.length_a   1.000
_cell.length_b   1.000
_cell.length_c   1.000
_cell.angle_alpha   90.00
_cell.angle_beta   90.00
_cell.angle_gamma   90.00
#
_symmetry.space_group_name_H-M   'P 1'
#
loop_
_entity.id
_entity.type
_entity.pdbx_description
1 polymer ?
#
loop_
_entity_poly.entity_id
_entity_poly.type
_entity_poly.pdbx_seq_one_letter_code
_entity_poly.pdbx_strand_id
1 'polypeptide(L)'
;TLLLQGNSVCKPCTGDWILFKKKCYLFYDKPAPWKTWEESRTLCKKRGADLVVINDLEEQEFVSKHIKYYHSEYHGYWMGLQKVNNTWTWVDGQRDTLG
;
A
#
# COMPACT_ATOMS: atom_id res chain seq x y z
N THR A 1 -11.42 -23.38 33.47
CA THR A 1 -10.55 -23.70 32.31
C THR A 1 -11.12 -23.01 31.10
N LEU A 2 -10.46 -21.98 30.58
CA LEU A 2 -10.85 -21.39 29.29
C LEU A 2 -10.32 -22.33 28.19
N LEU A 3 -11.22 -23.06 27.56
CA LEU A 3 -10.93 -23.87 26.38
C LEU A 3 -11.16 -23.01 25.15
N LEU A 4 -10.09 -22.62 24.44
CA LEU A 4 -10.20 -22.17 23.06
C LEU A 4 -10.20 -23.44 22.18
N GLN A 5 -11.38 -24.04 21.98
CA GLN A 5 -11.58 -24.93 20.84
C GLN A 5 -11.80 -24.07 19.60
N GLY A 6 -10.80 -24.04 18.74
CA GLY A 6 -10.89 -23.41 17.43
C GLY A 6 -9.53 -23.41 16.76
N ASN A 7 -9.26 -24.41 15.93
CA ASN A 7 -8.14 -24.40 14.99
C ASN A 7 -8.39 -23.38 13.85
N SER A 8 -8.91 -22.21 14.18
CA SER A 8 -9.11 -21.11 13.24
C SER A 8 -7.77 -20.40 13.10
N VAL A 9 -7.10 -20.65 11.99
CA VAL A 9 -5.98 -19.80 11.56
C VAL A 9 -6.53 -18.37 11.45
N CYS A 10 -6.13 -17.49 12.36
CA CYS A 10 -6.41 -16.06 12.24
C CYS A 10 -5.74 -15.58 10.95
N LYS A 11 -6.53 -15.29 9.91
CA LYS A 11 -6.05 -14.63 8.69
C LYS A 11 -6.09 -13.12 8.93
N PRO A 12 -4.95 -12.44 9.16
CA PRO A 12 -4.96 -11.04 9.57
C PRO A 12 -5.37 -10.09 8.45
N CYS A 13 -5.15 -10.51 7.19
CA CYS A 13 -5.60 -9.84 5.98
C CYS A 13 -6.65 -10.69 5.26
N THR A 14 -7.63 -10.03 4.65
CA THR A 14 -8.75 -10.69 3.95
C THR A 14 -8.53 -10.69 2.44
N GLY A 15 -8.97 -11.73 1.72
CA GLY A 15 -8.95 -11.75 0.25
C GLY A 15 -7.54 -11.66 -0.33
N ASP A 16 -7.34 -10.77 -1.30
CA ASP A 16 -6.09 -10.61 -2.05
C ASP A 16 -5.03 -9.73 -1.35
N TRP A 17 -5.30 -9.34 -0.10
CA TRP A 17 -4.38 -8.51 0.67
C TRP A 17 -3.22 -9.34 1.21
N ILE A 18 -2.01 -8.84 1.03
CA ILE A 18 -0.77 -9.48 1.45
C ILE A 18 -0.37 -8.91 2.81
N LEU A 19 -0.17 -9.80 3.80
CA LEU A 19 0.35 -9.41 5.10
C LEU A 19 1.86 -9.21 5.03
N PHE A 20 2.33 -8.03 5.43
CA PHE A 20 3.74 -7.79 5.70
C PHE A 20 3.88 -7.01 7.00
N LYS A 21 4.73 -7.53 7.89
CA LYS A 21 4.83 -7.08 9.29
C LYS A 21 3.45 -7.08 9.96
N LYS A 22 2.87 -5.90 10.19
CA LYS A 22 1.56 -5.70 10.85
C LYS A 22 0.56 -4.93 9.98
N LYS A 23 0.83 -4.84 8.67
CA LYS A 23 0.03 -4.10 7.70
C LYS A 23 -0.41 -5.03 6.57
N CYS A 24 -1.55 -4.72 5.99
CA CYS A 24 -2.08 -5.40 4.82
C CYS A 24 -1.86 -4.52 3.59
N TYR A 25 -1.37 -5.10 2.50
CA TYR A 25 -1.06 -4.40 1.25
C TYR A 25 -1.88 -4.97 0.11
N LEU A 26 -2.40 -4.10 -0.75
CA LEU A 26 -3.13 -4.47 -1.95
C LEU A 26 -2.48 -3.79 -3.17
N PHE A 27 -2.04 -4.60 -4.12
CA PHE A 27 -1.52 -4.14 -5.40
C PHE A 27 -2.66 -4.12 -6.41
N TYR A 28 -3.03 -2.92 -6.88
CA TYR A 28 -4.19 -2.73 -7.75
C TYR A 28 -3.80 -2.87 -9.23
N ASP A 29 -3.70 -4.12 -9.66
CA ASP A 29 -3.16 -4.54 -10.97
C ASP A 29 -4.22 -4.48 -12.11
N LYS A 30 -5.11 -3.49 -12.11
CA LYS A 30 -6.15 -3.41 -13.16
C LYS A 30 -5.61 -2.76 -14.44
N PRO A 31 -5.95 -3.30 -15.63
CA PRO A 31 -5.56 -2.70 -16.90
C PRO A 31 -6.27 -1.36 -17.11
N ALA A 32 -5.86 -0.64 -18.15
CA ALA A 32 -6.39 0.67 -18.51
C ALA A 32 -7.94 0.74 -18.49
N PRO A 33 -8.52 1.90 -18.11
CA PRO A 33 -7.84 3.18 -17.86
C PRO A 33 -7.13 3.23 -16.49
N TRP A 34 -5.89 3.73 -16.49
CA TRP A 34 -5.11 3.97 -15.28
C TRP A 34 -5.75 5.09 -14.46
N LYS A 35 -5.62 4.98 -13.15
CA LYS A 35 -6.14 6.00 -12.23
C LYS A 35 -5.11 7.10 -12.02
N THR A 36 -5.56 8.33 -11.83
CA THR A 36 -4.70 9.38 -11.28
C THR A 36 -4.31 9.05 -9.83
N TRP A 37 -3.37 9.80 -9.28
CA TRP A 37 -3.00 9.67 -7.87
C TRP A 37 -4.21 9.89 -6.95
N GLU A 38 -5.03 10.92 -7.22
CA GLU A 38 -6.21 11.25 -6.42
C GLU A 38 -7.30 10.18 -6.51
N GLU A 39 -7.54 9.63 -7.70
CA GLU A 39 -8.48 8.54 -7.92
C GLU A 39 -8.02 7.27 -7.21
N SER A 40 -6.73 6.97 -7.25
CA SER A 40 -6.11 5.84 -6.56
C SER A 40 -6.24 5.99 -5.04
N ARG A 41 -5.98 7.18 -4.51
CA ARG A 41 -6.16 7.47 -3.08
C ARG A 41 -7.61 7.33 -2.65
N THR A 42 -8.53 7.90 -3.41
CA THR A 42 -9.98 7.79 -3.16
C THR A 42 -10.42 6.33 -3.14
N LEU A 43 -9.89 5.53 -4.05
CA LEU A 43 -10.17 4.09 -4.12
C LEU A 43 -9.64 3.34 -2.88
N CYS A 44 -8.41 3.62 -2.43
CA CYS A 44 -7.88 3.04 -1.19
C CYS A 44 -8.74 3.41 0.02
N LYS A 45 -9.13 4.68 0.14
CA LYS A 45 -9.99 5.16 1.24
C LYS A 45 -11.36 4.48 1.25
N LYS A 46 -11.97 4.27 0.07
CA LYS A 46 -13.23 3.50 -0.06
C LYS A 46 -13.11 2.04 0.42
N ARG A 47 -11.89 1.50 0.51
CA ARG A 47 -11.60 0.14 1.01
C ARG A 47 -11.10 0.12 2.46
N GLY A 48 -11.16 1.24 3.17
CA GLY A 48 -10.65 1.33 4.55
C GLY A 48 -9.12 1.35 4.65
N ALA A 49 -8.43 1.77 3.58
CA ALA A 49 -6.98 1.90 3.53
C ALA A 49 -6.56 3.29 3.01
N ASP A 50 -5.27 3.54 2.82
CA ASP A 50 -4.74 4.71 2.09
C ASP A 50 -3.61 4.23 1.16
N LEU A 51 -3.07 5.13 0.33
CA LEU A 51 -1.88 4.82 -0.47
C LEU A 51 -0.70 4.47 0.44
N VAL A 52 0.17 3.58 -0.03
CA VAL A 52 1.28 3.06 0.78
C VAL A 52 2.25 4.17 1.19
N VAL A 53 2.66 4.16 2.46
CA VAL A 53 3.75 4.97 3.02
C VAL A 53 4.90 4.03 3.32
N ILE A 54 6.09 4.34 2.80
CA ILE A 54 7.29 3.55 3.03
C ILE A 54 8.03 4.13 4.24
N ASN A 55 8.20 3.31 5.28
CA ASN A 55 8.80 3.72 6.55
C ASN A 55 10.22 3.20 6.72
N ASP A 56 10.57 2.13 6.02
CA ASP A 56 11.90 1.51 6.11
C ASP A 56 12.27 0.78 4.81
N LEU A 57 13.55 0.45 4.69
CA LEU A 57 14.10 -0.25 3.53
C LEU A 57 13.45 -1.63 3.31
N GLU A 58 13.09 -2.33 4.38
CA GLU A 58 12.45 -3.65 4.28
C GLU A 58 11.05 -3.55 3.67
N GLU A 59 10.29 -2.50 4.02
CA GLU A 59 8.99 -2.18 3.41
C GLU A 59 9.17 -1.79 1.93
N GLN A 60 10.21 -1.01 1.60
CA GLN A 60 10.54 -0.68 0.21
C GLN A 60 10.86 -1.92 -0.62
N GLU A 61 11.69 -2.82 -0.10
CA GLU A 61 12.05 -4.09 -0.75
C GLU A 61 10.83 -5.00 -0.92
N PHE A 62 10.00 -5.10 0.12
CA PHE A 62 8.75 -5.87 0.07
C PHE A 62 7.84 -5.36 -1.04
N VAL A 63 7.59 -4.05 -1.09
CA VAL A 63 6.74 -3.43 -2.13
C VAL A 63 7.34 -3.65 -3.51
N SER A 64 8.65 -3.41 -3.68
CA SER A 64 9.35 -3.56 -4.96
C SER A 64 9.27 -4.99 -5.52
N LYS A 65 9.36 -6.01 -4.65
CA LYS A 65 9.25 -7.43 -5.05
C LYS A 65 7.87 -7.84 -5.56
N HIS A 66 6.82 -7.10 -5.21
CA HIS A 66 5.43 -7.44 -5.56
C HIS A 66 4.85 -6.59 -6.69
N ILE A 67 5.57 -5.56 -7.14
CA ILE A 67 5.20 -4.74 -8.30
C ILE A 67 5.43 -5.53 -9.59
N LYS A 68 4.38 -5.67 -10.41
CA LYS A 68 4.44 -6.40 -11.70
C LYS A 68 4.67 -5.53 -12.93
N TYR A 69 4.24 -4.27 -12.86
CA TYR A 69 4.21 -3.35 -14.00
C TYR A 69 5.04 -2.11 -13.63
N TYR A 70 6.34 -2.17 -13.91
CA TYR A 70 7.28 -1.03 -13.74
C TYR A 70 8.01 -0.69 -15.05
N HIS A 71 7.63 -1.32 -16.16
CA HIS A 71 8.46 -1.32 -17.38
C HIS A 71 8.15 -0.19 -18.38
N SER A 72 7.32 0.79 -18.03
CA SER A 72 6.97 1.89 -18.95
C SER A 72 6.60 3.16 -18.19
N GLU A 73 6.88 4.31 -18.81
CA GLU A 73 6.55 5.69 -18.36
C GLU A 73 5.09 5.87 -17.88
N TYR A 74 4.18 4.99 -18.31
CA TYR A 74 2.76 5.02 -17.98
C TYR A 74 2.27 3.81 -17.17
N HIS A 75 3.17 2.93 -16.73
CA HIS A 75 2.86 1.68 -16.06
C HIS A 75 3.58 1.62 -14.71
N GLY A 76 2.85 1.96 -13.65
CA GLY A 76 3.37 1.98 -12.29
C GLY A 76 2.25 1.99 -11.24
N TYR A 77 2.67 1.96 -9.98
CA TYR A 77 1.76 1.98 -8.83
C TYR A 77 1.88 3.33 -8.13
N TRP A 78 0.73 3.95 -7.84
CA TRP A 78 0.73 5.16 -7.01
C TRP A 78 1.06 4.82 -5.56
N MET A 79 1.91 5.66 -4.97
CA MET A 79 2.29 5.60 -3.57
C MET A 79 1.84 6.88 -2.86
N GLY A 80 1.86 6.87 -1.54
CA GLY A 80 1.30 7.94 -0.71
C GLY A 80 2.10 9.24 -0.69
N LEU A 81 3.04 9.46 -1.60
CA LEU A 81 3.88 10.65 -1.59
C LEU A 81 3.20 11.79 -2.36
N GLN A 82 3.16 12.98 -1.77
CA GLN A 82 2.60 14.20 -2.36
C GLN A 82 3.45 15.42 -2.01
N LYS A 83 3.34 16.49 -2.80
CA LYS A 83 4.04 17.75 -2.53
C LYS A 83 3.10 18.76 -1.87
N VAL A 84 3.33 19.06 -0.60
CA VAL A 84 2.56 20.04 0.19
C VAL A 84 3.48 21.19 0.57
N ASN A 85 3.14 22.42 0.16
CA ASN A 85 3.96 23.62 0.44
C ASN A 85 5.45 23.41 0.08
N ASN A 86 5.72 22.93 -1.14
CA ASN A 86 7.05 22.56 -1.63
C ASN A 86 7.80 21.45 -0.88
N THR A 87 7.17 20.78 0.07
CA THR A 87 7.76 19.67 0.84
C THR A 87 7.15 18.34 0.41
N TRP A 88 7.97 17.32 0.17
CA TRP A 88 7.49 15.95 -0.03
C TRP A 88 6.99 15.39 1.30
N THR A 89 5.73 14.99 1.31
CA THR A 89 5.00 14.55 2.51
C THR A 89 4.17 13.34 2.15
N TRP A 90 4.20 12.34 3.03
CA TRP A 90 3.40 11.14 2.92
C TRP A 90 1.93 11.42 3.30
N VAL A 91 1.01 10.56 2.86
CA VAL A 91 -0.43 10.69 3.15
C VAL A 91 -0.78 10.60 4.64
N ASP A 92 0.14 10.08 5.46
CA ASP A 92 0.06 10.05 6.93
C ASP A 92 0.57 11.34 7.62
N GLY A 93 1.05 12.30 6.83
CA GLY A 93 1.54 13.60 7.30
C GLY A 93 3.03 13.63 7.65
N GLN A 94 3.75 12.51 7.57
CA GLN A 94 5.19 12.49 7.79
C GLN A 94 5.94 13.09 6.60
N ARG A 95 7.05 13.79 6.87
CA ARG A 95 7.96 14.21 5.79
C ARG A 95 8.69 13.00 5.25
N ASP A 96 9.01 13.04 3.97
CA ASP A 96 9.89 12.04 3.41
C ASP A 96 11.31 12.20 3.96
N THR A 97 11.84 11.15 4.58
CA THR A 97 13.18 11.11 5.19
C THR A 97 14.06 10.02 4.60
N LEU A 98 13.54 9.22 3.67
CA LEU A 98 14.23 8.05 3.09
C LEU A 98 14.87 8.32 1.73
N GLY A 99 15.01 9.61 1.37
CA GLY A 99 15.54 10.09 0.10
C GLY A 99 16.86 9.44 -0.31
#